data_AF-A0A2E4ILQ5-F1
#
_entry.id   AF-A0A2E4ILQ5-F1
#
_cell.length_a   1.000
_cell.length_b   1.000
_cell.length_c   1.000
_cell.angle_alpha   90.00
_cell.angle_beta   90.00
_cell.angle_gamma   90.00
#
_symmetry.space_group_name_H-M   'P 1'
#
loop_
_entity.id
_entity.type
_entity.pdbx_description
1 polymer ?
#
loop_
_entity_poly.entity_id
_entity_poly.type
_entity_poly.pdbx_seq_one_letter_code
_entity_poly.pdbx_strand_id
1 'polypeptide(L)'
;MGEPTADLKSQFLAWQCLVRQRAMRVGDGRPTSGMCPHLSLADGGSYSGQVTLLIIRAEAAHDVSQFRHMVQKTHDPADRYKAAIKYLSATYYQKPQEFSDEMTGLFNAEGLLARALCARGSCILEFSQFGSRYRLPCSVRELEENTRAYETTYWHNRLFNSRTPADIRILGFLPDWSDATFEEARSSD
;
A
#
# COMPACT_ATOMS: atom_id res chain seq x y z
N MET A 1 -13.53 30.05 -5.27
CA MET A 1 -12.30 30.00 -4.47
C MET A 1 -12.21 28.58 -3.94
N GLY A 2 -11.72 27.68 -4.79
CA GLY A 2 -12.00 26.24 -4.69
C GLY A 2 -10.99 25.51 -3.81
N GLU A 3 -11.47 24.56 -3.01
CA GLU A 3 -10.66 23.57 -2.30
C GLU A 3 -10.17 22.50 -3.28
N PRO A 4 -8.88 22.45 -3.67
CA PRO A 4 -8.36 21.46 -4.61
C PRO A 4 -7.81 20.19 -3.93
N THR A 5 -7.59 20.24 -2.61
CA THR A 5 -6.84 19.21 -1.86
C THR A 5 -7.68 18.00 -1.44
N ALA A 6 -8.95 18.19 -1.06
CA ALA A 6 -9.86 17.09 -0.73
C ALA A 6 -10.19 16.20 -1.94
N ASP A 7 -10.07 16.76 -3.14
CA ASP A 7 -10.33 16.09 -4.41
C ASP A 7 -9.21 15.09 -4.76
N LEU A 8 -7.94 15.49 -4.61
CA LEU A 8 -6.79 14.66 -4.98
C LEU A 8 -6.68 13.38 -4.14
N LYS A 9 -6.92 13.46 -2.82
CA LYS A 9 -6.97 12.28 -1.94
C LYS A 9 -8.00 11.27 -2.43
N SER A 10 -9.22 11.75 -2.71
CA SER A 10 -10.33 10.90 -3.14
C SER A 10 -10.06 10.26 -4.50
N GLN A 11 -9.49 11.02 -5.44
CA GLN A 11 -9.05 10.53 -6.75
C GLN A 11 -7.96 9.46 -6.62
N PHE A 12 -6.95 9.68 -5.77
CA PHE A 12 -5.88 8.71 -5.54
C PHE A 12 -6.42 7.40 -4.96
N LEU A 13 -7.31 7.45 -3.97
CA LEU A 13 -7.89 6.24 -3.37
C LEU A 13 -8.76 5.48 -4.37
N ALA A 14 -9.54 6.20 -5.19
CA ALA A 14 -10.33 5.58 -6.25
C ALA A 14 -9.43 4.90 -7.28
N TRP A 15 -8.35 5.56 -7.68
CA TRP A 15 -7.36 5.02 -8.59
C TRP A 15 -6.64 3.79 -8.02
N GLN A 16 -6.19 3.85 -6.75
CA GLN A 16 -5.58 2.70 -6.06
C GLN A 16 -6.53 1.51 -5.97
N CYS A 17 -7.81 1.74 -5.66
CA CYS A 17 -8.83 0.70 -5.64
C CYS A 17 -8.99 0.05 -7.02
N LEU A 18 -9.05 0.84 -8.09
CA LEU A 18 -9.14 0.34 -9.46
C LEU A 18 -7.92 -0.52 -9.84
N VAL A 19 -6.71 -0.01 -9.58
CA VAL A 19 -5.44 -0.71 -9.84
C VAL A 19 -5.42 -2.07 -9.14
N ARG A 20 -5.75 -2.09 -7.85
CA ARG A 20 -5.72 -3.31 -7.02
C ARG A 20 -6.82 -4.29 -7.38
N GLN A 21 -8.03 -3.81 -7.67
CA GLN A 21 -9.12 -4.67 -8.13
C GLN A 21 -8.76 -5.36 -9.44
N ARG A 22 -8.14 -4.63 -10.39
CA ARG A 22 -7.68 -5.22 -11.64
C ARG A 22 -6.56 -6.23 -11.42
N ALA A 23 -5.59 -5.92 -10.56
CA ALA A 23 -4.54 -6.88 -10.18
C ALA A 23 -5.13 -8.19 -9.62
N MET A 24 -6.15 -8.11 -8.75
CA MET A 24 -6.78 -9.30 -8.18
C MET A 24 -7.64 -10.09 -9.18
N ARG A 25 -8.29 -9.42 -10.15
CA ARG A 25 -9.20 -10.09 -11.09
C ARG A 25 -8.52 -10.69 -12.31
N VAL A 26 -7.50 -10.03 -12.85
CA VAL A 26 -6.86 -10.43 -14.12
C VAL A 26 -5.33 -10.52 -14.03
N GLY A 27 -4.72 -10.08 -12.93
CA GLY A 27 -3.27 -10.11 -12.72
C GLY A 27 -2.82 -11.17 -11.71
N ASP A 28 -3.66 -12.15 -11.40
CA ASP A 28 -3.44 -13.19 -10.39
C ASP A 28 -3.00 -12.63 -9.02
N GLY A 29 -3.40 -11.39 -8.70
CA GLY A 29 -3.03 -10.66 -7.48
C GLY A 29 -1.56 -10.26 -7.35
N ARG A 30 -0.79 -10.31 -8.45
CA ARG A 30 0.58 -9.79 -8.45
C ARG A 30 0.56 -8.26 -8.33
N PRO A 31 1.42 -7.66 -7.49
CA PRO A 31 1.56 -6.22 -7.42
C PRO A 31 1.94 -5.60 -8.77
N THR A 32 1.23 -4.55 -9.18
CA THR A 32 1.51 -3.78 -10.40
C THR A 32 2.29 -2.50 -10.08
N SER A 33 2.74 -1.75 -11.09
CA SER A 33 3.51 -0.51 -10.90
C SER A 33 2.79 0.54 -10.05
N GLY A 34 1.47 0.64 -10.14
CA GLY A 34 0.64 1.53 -9.32
C GLY A 34 0.47 1.05 -7.87
N MET A 35 0.88 -0.17 -7.53
CA MET A 35 0.98 -0.66 -6.15
C MET A 35 2.41 -0.57 -5.61
N CYS A 36 3.38 -0.33 -6.51
CA CYS A 36 4.82 -0.35 -6.24
C CYS A 36 5.45 1.01 -6.58
N PRO A 37 5.18 2.07 -5.79
CA PRO A 37 5.73 3.39 -6.07
C PRO A 37 7.26 3.38 -6.07
N HIS A 38 7.83 4.28 -6.86
CA HIS A 38 9.21 4.66 -6.72
C HIS A 38 9.34 5.55 -5.49
N LEU A 39 10.11 5.11 -4.51
CA LEU A 39 10.39 5.82 -3.27
C LEU A 39 11.72 6.56 -3.43
N SER A 40 11.71 7.84 -3.07
CA SER A 40 12.92 8.65 -2.88
C SER A 40 12.92 9.30 -1.51
N LEU A 41 14.08 9.49 -0.91
CA LEU A 41 14.21 10.22 0.34
C LEU A 41 14.24 11.74 0.02
N ALA A 42 13.47 12.54 0.77
CA ALA A 42 13.06 13.90 0.40
C ALA A 42 14.19 14.96 0.27
N ASP A 43 15.43 14.57 0.57
CA ASP A 43 16.60 15.42 0.81
C ASP A 43 17.81 15.03 -0.06
N GLY A 44 17.58 14.43 -1.23
CA GLY A 44 18.65 14.13 -2.21
C GLY A 44 19.57 12.98 -1.80
N GLY A 45 19.15 12.17 -0.81
CA GLY A 45 19.82 10.92 -0.49
C GLY A 45 19.74 9.95 -1.67
N SER A 46 20.86 9.28 -1.97
CA SER A 46 21.04 8.40 -3.13
C SER A 46 20.20 7.11 -3.11
N TYR A 47 19.27 6.97 -2.14
CA TYR A 47 18.38 5.82 -2.12
C TYR A 47 17.12 6.13 -2.91
N SER A 48 16.99 5.42 -4.04
CA SER A 48 15.76 5.36 -4.80
C SER A 48 15.46 3.91 -5.18
N GLY A 49 14.21 3.50 -5.05
CA GLY A 49 13.83 2.11 -5.24
C GLY A 49 12.33 1.90 -5.22
N GLN A 50 11.87 0.76 -5.73
CA GLN A 50 10.46 0.40 -5.67
C GLN A 50 10.12 -0.31 -4.36
N VAL A 51 9.01 0.07 -3.74
CA VAL A 51 8.47 -0.58 -2.54
C VAL A 51 7.04 -0.99 -2.81
N THR A 52 6.60 -2.15 -2.32
CA THR A 52 5.18 -2.55 -2.42
C THR A 52 4.41 -2.01 -1.22
N LEU A 53 3.39 -1.19 -1.47
CA LEU A 53 2.55 -0.63 -0.43
C LEU A 53 1.11 -1.16 -0.51
N LEU A 54 0.44 -1.15 0.63
CA LEU A 54 -0.98 -1.47 0.80
C LEU A 54 -1.78 -0.21 1.14
N ILE A 55 -3.03 -0.18 0.67
CA ILE A 55 -4.08 0.65 1.26
C ILE A 55 -4.91 -0.22 2.21
N ILE A 56 -5.31 0.33 3.35
CA ILE A 56 -6.10 -0.38 4.36
C ILE A 56 -7.45 0.33 4.55
N ARG A 57 -8.48 -0.44 4.90
CA ARG A 57 -9.76 0.17 5.31
C ARG A 57 -9.55 0.98 6.58
N ALA A 58 -10.27 2.10 6.72
CA ALA A 58 -10.26 2.89 7.96
C ALA A 58 -10.75 2.04 9.14
N GLU A 59 -11.80 1.24 8.91
CA GLU A 59 -12.33 0.26 9.86
C GLU A 59 -11.81 -1.16 9.53
N ALA A 60 -10.60 -1.48 9.99
CA ALA A 60 -9.90 -2.72 9.58
C ALA A 60 -10.14 -3.94 10.50
N ALA A 61 -10.95 -3.85 11.55
CA ALA A 61 -11.13 -4.96 12.51
C ALA A 61 -11.70 -6.24 11.86
N HIS A 62 -12.61 -6.07 10.89
CA HIS A 62 -13.13 -7.18 10.10
C HIS A 62 -12.04 -7.81 9.23
N ASP A 63 -11.25 -6.98 8.55
CA ASP A 63 -10.18 -7.41 7.65
C ASP A 63 -9.11 -8.21 8.40
N VAL A 64 -8.67 -7.72 9.57
CA VAL A 64 -7.74 -8.45 10.45
C VAL A 64 -8.27 -9.85 10.76
N SER A 65 -9.53 -9.93 11.18
CA SER A 65 -10.17 -11.20 11.55
C SER A 65 -10.25 -12.16 10.36
N GLN A 66 -10.65 -11.66 9.20
CA GLN A 66 -10.75 -12.46 7.96
C GLN A 66 -9.38 -12.94 7.45
N PHE A 67 -8.40 -12.04 7.37
CA PHE A 67 -7.05 -12.38 6.90
C PHE A 67 -6.37 -13.37 7.84
N ARG A 68 -6.47 -13.15 9.16
CA ARG A 68 -5.96 -14.08 10.17
C ARG A 68 -6.62 -15.46 10.04
N HIS A 69 -7.95 -15.50 9.90
CA HIS A 69 -8.66 -16.77 9.72
C HIS A 69 -8.18 -17.52 8.46
N MET A 70 -8.05 -16.83 7.32
CA MET A 70 -7.54 -17.43 6.08
C MET A 70 -6.11 -17.98 6.23
N VAL A 71 -5.23 -17.27 6.95
CA VAL A 71 -3.86 -17.74 7.22
C VAL A 71 -3.84 -18.96 8.13
N GLN A 72 -4.70 -19.01 9.15
CA GLN A 72 -4.74 -20.10 10.13
C GLN A 72 -5.48 -21.35 9.62
N LYS A 73 -6.41 -21.18 8.68
CA LYS A 73 -7.23 -22.28 8.13
C LYS A 73 -6.41 -23.33 7.38
N THR A 74 -5.32 -22.93 6.73
CA THR A 74 -4.47 -23.84 5.97
C THR A 74 -3.00 -23.43 5.99
N HIS A 75 -2.12 -24.43 6.08
CA HIS A 75 -0.68 -24.24 5.95
C HIS A 75 -0.23 -24.28 4.47
N ASP A 76 -1.07 -24.75 3.56
CA ASP A 76 -0.77 -24.78 2.12
C ASP A 76 -0.77 -23.35 1.55
N PRO A 77 0.39 -22.87 1.05
CA PRO A 77 0.48 -21.53 0.46
C PRO A 77 -0.42 -21.33 -0.76
N ALA A 78 -0.64 -22.36 -1.59
CA ALA A 78 -1.43 -22.24 -2.80
C ALA A 78 -2.92 -22.05 -2.50
N ASP A 79 -3.46 -22.79 -1.52
CA ASP A 79 -4.85 -22.65 -1.10
C ASP A 79 -5.10 -21.32 -0.41
N ARG A 80 -4.16 -20.88 0.44
CA ARG A 80 -4.22 -19.55 1.07
C ARG A 80 -4.19 -18.43 0.03
N TYR A 81 -3.30 -18.53 -0.95
CA TYR A 81 -3.21 -17.57 -2.06
C TYR A 81 -4.54 -17.49 -2.82
N LYS A 82 -5.11 -18.63 -3.24
CA LYS A 82 -6.40 -18.69 -3.95
C LYS A 82 -7.53 -18.08 -3.12
N ALA A 83 -7.59 -18.36 -1.81
CA ALA A 83 -8.59 -17.79 -0.92
C ALA A 83 -8.46 -16.25 -0.83
N ALA A 84 -7.23 -15.74 -0.73
CA ALA A 84 -6.95 -14.31 -0.70
C ALA A 84 -7.38 -13.61 -2.00
N ILE A 85 -7.02 -14.18 -3.16
CA ILE A 85 -7.46 -13.67 -4.47
C ILE A 85 -8.98 -13.63 -4.56
N LYS A 86 -9.66 -14.72 -4.20
CA LYS A 86 -11.12 -14.79 -4.21
C LYS A 86 -11.76 -13.71 -3.33
N TYR A 87 -11.24 -13.49 -2.12
CA TYR A 87 -11.75 -12.46 -1.22
C TYR A 87 -11.52 -11.04 -1.75
N LEU A 88 -10.28 -10.72 -2.14
CA LEU A 88 -9.90 -9.36 -2.54
C LEU A 88 -10.42 -8.96 -3.94
N SER A 89 -10.66 -9.92 -4.84
CA SER A 89 -11.22 -9.68 -6.17
C SER A 89 -12.72 -9.35 -6.18
N ALA A 90 -13.42 -9.67 -5.09
CA ALA A 90 -14.86 -9.50 -4.96
C ALA A 90 -15.25 -8.03 -4.78
N THR A 91 -15.65 -7.65 -3.57
CA THR A 91 -16.16 -6.31 -3.24
C THR A 91 -15.16 -5.48 -2.44
N TYR A 92 -14.00 -6.04 -2.07
CA TYR A 92 -13.05 -5.41 -1.15
C TYR A 92 -12.62 -4.00 -1.59
N TYR A 93 -12.34 -3.81 -2.88
CA TYR A 93 -11.91 -2.53 -3.46
C TYR A 93 -13.04 -1.72 -4.14
N GLN A 94 -14.32 -2.03 -3.89
CA GLN A 94 -15.43 -1.33 -4.58
C GLN A 94 -15.77 0.05 -4.01
N LYS A 95 -15.37 0.34 -2.77
CA LYS A 95 -15.75 1.56 -2.05
C LYS A 95 -14.50 2.31 -1.58
N PRO A 96 -13.91 3.17 -2.43
CA PRO A 96 -12.68 3.90 -2.10
C PRO A 96 -12.77 4.74 -0.81
N GLN A 97 -13.94 5.28 -0.50
CA GLN A 97 -14.21 6.08 0.69
C GLN A 97 -14.13 5.29 2.01
N GLU A 98 -14.11 3.96 1.97
CA GLU A 98 -13.91 3.12 3.17
C GLU A 98 -12.40 2.96 3.51
N PHE A 99 -11.49 3.46 2.67
CA PHE A 99 -10.04 3.35 2.87
C PHE A 99 -9.45 4.56 3.60
N SER A 100 -8.47 4.28 4.45
CA SER A 100 -7.60 5.30 5.04
C SER A 100 -6.67 5.88 3.96
N ASP A 101 -6.23 7.12 4.17
CA ASP A 101 -5.15 7.73 3.38
C ASP A 101 -3.75 7.33 3.83
N GLU A 102 -3.59 6.70 4.99
CA GLU A 102 -2.30 6.13 5.39
C GLU A 102 -2.06 4.82 4.64
N MET A 103 -1.01 4.80 3.82
CA MET A 103 -0.52 3.58 3.20
C MET A 103 0.44 2.86 4.14
N THR A 104 0.61 1.55 3.94
CA THR A 104 1.50 0.76 4.79
C THR A 104 2.38 -0.18 3.98
N GLY A 105 3.58 -0.46 4.48
CA GLY A 105 4.52 -1.41 3.86
C GLY A 105 5.18 -2.29 4.91
N LEU A 106 5.42 -3.56 4.55
CA LEU A 106 6.18 -4.51 5.36
C LEU A 106 7.62 -4.54 4.87
N PHE A 107 8.56 -4.32 5.77
CA PHE A 107 9.99 -4.30 5.50
C PHE A 107 10.73 -5.30 6.39
N ASN A 108 11.90 -5.75 5.94
CA ASN A 108 12.85 -6.42 6.83
C ASN A 108 13.38 -5.39 7.84
N ALA A 109 13.31 -5.71 9.14
CA ALA A 109 13.74 -4.83 10.21
C ALA A 109 15.23 -4.45 10.14
N GLU A 110 16.07 -5.34 9.62
CA GLU A 110 17.51 -5.13 9.43
C GLU A 110 17.84 -4.40 8.11
N GLY A 111 16.84 -4.21 7.25
CA GLY A 111 17.00 -3.57 5.96
C GLY A 111 17.42 -2.10 6.09
N LEU A 112 18.46 -1.71 5.34
CA LEU A 112 18.96 -0.33 5.30
C LEU A 112 17.86 0.68 4.96
N LEU A 113 16.93 0.30 4.08
CA LEU A 113 15.79 1.14 3.70
C LEU A 113 14.87 1.46 4.89
N ALA A 114 14.45 0.44 5.64
CA ALA A 114 13.55 0.64 6.78
C ALA A 114 14.19 1.56 7.83
N ARG A 115 15.48 1.35 8.11
CA ARG A 115 16.26 2.19 9.04
C ARG A 115 16.36 3.63 8.54
N ALA A 116 16.64 3.83 7.25
CA ALA A 116 16.74 5.17 6.67
C ALA A 116 15.39 5.91 6.71
N LEU A 117 14.29 5.21 6.42
CA LEU A 117 12.94 5.77 6.48
C LEU A 117 12.54 6.16 7.90
N CYS A 118 12.76 5.30 8.89
CA CYS A 118 12.48 5.63 10.29
C CYS A 118 13.35 6.80 10.80
N ALA A 119 14.62 6.87 10.38
CA ALA A 119 15.52 7.95 10.81
C ALA A 119 15.15 9.31 10.19
N ARG A 120 14.69 9.34 8.94
CA ARG A 120 14.30 10.58 8.26
C ARG A 120 12.88 11.02 8.59
N GLY A 121 11.97 10.07 8.81
CA GLY A 121 10.57 10.34 9.08
C GLY A 121 9.79 10.91 7.88
N SER A 122 10.39 10.95 6.69
CA SER A 122 9.74 11.44 5.47
C SER A 122 10.33 10.81 4.20
N CYS A 123 9.53 10.78 3.14
CA CYS A 123 9.93 10.35 1.80
C CYS A 123 9.02 10.97 0.74
N ILE A 124 9.33 10.73 -0.54
CA ILE A 124 8.44 10.99 -1.67
C ILE A 124 8.12 9.65 -2.33
N LEU A 125 6.84 9.40 -2.57
CA LEU A 125 6.33 8.24 -3.29
C LEU A 125 5.81 8.67 -4.66
N GLU A 126 6.35 8.07 -5.72
CA GLU A 126 5.91 8.30 -7.09
C GLU A 126 5.23 7.05 -7.66
N PHE A 127 3.93 7.15 -7.88
CA PHE A 127 3.11 6.09 -8.45
C PHE A 127 2.90 6.34 -9.94
N SER A 128 2.94 5.29 -10.75
CA SER A 128 2.60 5.41 -12.18
C SER A 128 1.92 4.15 -12.71
N GLN A 129 0.71 4.30 -13.27
CA GLN A 129 -0.02 3.24 -13.99
C GLN A 129 -1.19 3.83 -14.77
N PHE A 130 -1.52 3.22 -15.91
CA PHE A 130 -2.66 3.61 -16.77
C PHE A 130 -2.63 5.07 -17.22
N GLY A 131 -1.43 5.62 -17.48
CA GLY A 131 -1.27 7.01 -17.86
C GLY A 131 -1.41 8.00 -16.70
N SER A 132 -1.76 7.56 -15.49
CA SER A 132 -1.76 8.41 -14.29
C SER A 132 -0.41 8.37 -13.59
N ARG A 133 0.07 9.53 -13.12
CA ARG A 133 1.23 9.66 -12.22
C ARG A 133 0.85 10.48 -11.00
N TYR A 134 1.15 9.96 -9.81
CA TYR A 134 0.99 10.68 -8.55
C TYR A 134 2.34 10.83 -7.89
N ARG A 135 2.67 12.03 -7.40
CA ARG A 135 3.83 12.28 -6.55
C ARG A 135 3.35 12.74 -5.20
N LEU A 136 3.62 11.94 -4.17
CA LEU A 136 3.16 12.15 -2.81
C LEU A 136 4.35 12.31 -1.87
N PRO A 137 4.66 13.52 -1.40
CA PRO A 137 5.46 13.68 -0.18
C PRO A 137 4.71 13.00 0.96
N CYS A 138 5.40 12.23 1.79
CA CYS A 138 4.81 11.50 2.90
C CYS A 138 5.64 11.68 4.16
N SER A 139 4.96 11.79 5.29
CA SER A 139 5.56 11.48 6.59
C SER A 139 5.60 9.96 6.78
N VAL A 140 6.63 9.48 7.46
CA VAL A 140 6.90 8.06 7.68
C VAL A 140 7.04 7.78 9.16
N ARG A 141 6.35 6.75 9.64
CA ARG A 141 6.44 6.30 11.03
C ARG A 141 6.41 4.78 11.10
N GLU A 142 7.01 4.24 12.15
CA GLU A 142 6.84 2.83 12.50
C GLU A 142 5.48 2.63 13.17
N LEU A 143 4.75 1.58 12.77
CA LEU A 143 3.46 1.24 13.35
C LEU A 143 3.66 0.32 14.56
N GLU A 144 2.96 0.61 15.65
CA GLU A 144 2.91 -0.26 16.82
C GLU A 144 2.13 -1.54 16.52
N GLU A 145 2.57 -2.67 17.09
CA GLU A 145 1.99 -4.00 16.84
C GLU A 145 0.52 -4.13 17.28
N ASN A 146 0.10 -3.31 18.25
CA ASN A 146 -1.27 -3.27 18.76
C ASN A 146 -2.25 -2.51 17.83
N THR A 147 -1.75 -1.88 16.76
CA THR A 147 -2.60 -1.12 15.84
C THR A 147 -3.23 -2.03 14.80
N ARG A 148 -4.47 -1.70 14.41
CA ARG A 148 -5.17 -2.44 13.34
C ARG A 148 -4.46 -2.32 12.00
N ALA A 149 -3.79 -1.21 11.73
CA ALA A 149 -2.99 -1.01 10.53
C ALA A 149 -1.81 -2.01 10.47
N TYR A 150 -1.10 -2.19 11.59
CA TYR A 150 -0.05 -3.19 11.70
C TYR A 150 -0.59 -4.60 11.44
N GLU A 151 -1.63 -5.01 12.18
CA GLU A 151 -2.20 -6.36 12.06
C GLU A 151 -2.70 -6.66 10.65
N THR A 152 -3.40 -5.70 10.03
CA THR A 152 -3.95 -5.87 8.68
C THR A 152 -2.84 -6.08 7.67
N THR A 153 -1.79 -5.27 7.74
CA THR A 153 -0.65 -5.35 6.83
C THR A 153 0.15 -6.63 7.04
N TYR A 154 0.34 -7.04 8.29
CA TYR A 154 0.97 -8.31 8.62
C TYR A 154 0.20 -9.51 8.04
N TRP A 155 -1.09 -9.63 8.38
CA TRP A 155 -1.90 -10.77 7.95
C TRP A 155 -2.13 -10.77 6.44
N HIS A 156 -2.32 -9.60 5.82
CA HIS A 156 -2.40 -9.49 4.37
C HIS A 156 -1.12 -10.02 3.71
N ASN A 157 0.07 -9.57 4.15
CA ASN A 157 1.33 -10.04 3.60
C ASN A 157 1.51 -11.55 3.79
N ARG A 158 1.10 -12.12 4.93
CA ARG A 158 1.14 -13.57 5.19
C ARG A 158 0.29 -14.40 4.23
N LEU A 159 -0.79 -13.83 3.67
CA LEU A 159 -1.60 -14.52 2.67
C LEU A 159 -0.78 -14.86 1.42
N PHE A 160 0.05 -13.92 0.97
CA PHE A 160 0.81 -14.00 -0.28
C PHE A 160 2.26 -14.47 -0.09
N ASN A 161 2.87 -14.14 1.04
CA ASN A 161 4.28 -14.43 1.35
C ASN A 161 4.38 -15.59 2.34
N SER A 162 4.69 -16.79 1.84
CA SER A 162 4.91 -17.97 2.67
C SER A 162 6.18 -17.91 3.52
N ARG A 163 7.17 -17.10 3.11
CA ARG A 163 8.46 -16.90 3.77
C ARG A 163 8.58 -15.47 4.31
N THR A 164 7.74 -15.11 5.29
CA THR A 164 7.90 -13.83 5.98
C THR A 164 9.22 -13.85 6.77
N PRO A 165 10.05 -12.80 6.71
CA PRO A 165 11.25 -12.69 7.53
C PRO A 165 10.92 -12.84 9.02
N ALA A 166 11.88 -13.34 9.81
CA ALA A 166 11.71 -13.48 11.25
C ALA A 166 11.50 -12.10 11.91
N ASP A 167 12.28 -11.10 11.48
CA ASP A 167 12.20 -9.73 11.97
C ASP A 167 11.66 -8.79 10.89
N ILE A 168 10.50 -8.20 11.17
CA ILE A 168 9.83 -7.26 10.29
C ILE A 168 9.62 -5.92 10.97
N ARG A 169 9.47 -4.87 10.15
CA ARG A 169 8.89 -3.60 10.56
C ARG A 169 7.76 -3.26 9.61
N ILE A 170 6.67 -2.71 10.15
CA ILE A 170 5.60 -2.16 9.34
C ILE A 170 5.65 -0.65 9.46
N LEU A 171 5.81 0.01 8.32
CA LEU A 171 5.86 1.47 8.25
C LEU A 171 4.55 2.01 7.69
N GLY A 172 4.06 3.07 8.30
CA GLY A 172 2.97 3.92 7.81
C GLY A 172 3.54 5.07 6.99
N PHE A 173 2.88 5.38 5.88
CA PHE A 173 3.19 6.47 4.97
C PHE A 173 1.94 7.33 4.86
N LEU A 174 1.95 8.49 5.52
CA LEU A 174 0.84 9.44 5.48
C LEU A 174 1.18 10.56 4.49
N PRO A 175 0.47 10.65 3.34
CA PRO A 175 0.70 11.69 2.35
C PRO A 175 0.42 13.08 2.90
N ASP A 176 1.30 14.03 2.56
CA ASP A 176 0.99 15.44 2.60
C ASP A 176 0.22 15.82 1.33
N TRP A 177 -1.10 15.89 1.45
CA TRP A 177 -1.98 16.21 0.33
C TRP A 177 -1.87 17.66 -0.15
N SER A 178 -1.28 18.58 0.64
CA SER A 178 -1.08 19.96 0.21
C SER A 178 0.07 20.12 -0.79
N ASP A 179 1.08 19.24 -0.71
CA ASP A 179 2.23 19.22 -1.63
C ASP A 179 2.18 18.04 -2.62
N ALA A 180 1.09 17.29 -2.63
CA ALA A 180 0.85 16.19 -3.57
C ALA A 180 0.54 16.72 -4.97
N THR A 181 1.05 16.04 -6.00
CA THR A 181 0.77 16.38 -7.39
C THR A 181 0.24 15.18 -8.17
N PHE A 182 -0.57 15.48 -9.18
CA PHE A 182 -1.10 14.52 -10.15
C PHE A 182 -0.84 15.01 -11.56
N GLU A 183 -0.38 14.08 -12.40
CA GLU A 183 -0.17 14.29 -13.82
C GLU A 183 -0.84 13.16 -14.59
N GLU A 184 -1.59 13.53 -15.63
CA GLU A 184 -2.03 12.58 -16.64
C GLU A 184 -1.01 12.63 -17.78
N ALA A 185 -0.34 11.50 -18.03
CA ALA A 185 0.51 11.31 -19.18
C ALA A 185 -0.35 11.48 -20.44
N ARG A 186 -0.23 12.64 -21.09
CA ARG A 186 -0.83 12.84 -22.40
C ARG A 186 -0.22 11.83 -23.35
N SER A 187 -1.06 10.98 -23.94
CA SER A 187 -0.69 10.23 -25.14
C SER A 187 -0.09 11.22 -26.13
N SER A 188 1.19 11.05 -26.45
CA SER A 188 1.74 11.72 -27.62
C SER A 188 1.16 10.98 -28.82
N ASP A 189 0.31 11.67 -29.58
CA ASP A 189 -0.21 11.19 -30.88
C ASP A 189 0.93 10.90 -31.86
#